data_AF-A0A813TKN2-F1
#
_entry.id   AF-A0A813TKN2-F1
#
_cell.length_a   1.000
_cell.length_b   1.000
_cell.length_c   1.000
_cell.angle_alpha   90.00
_cell.angle_beta   90.00
_cell.angle_gamma   90.00
#
_symmetry.space_group_name_H-M   'P 1'
#
loop_
_entity.id
_entity.type
_entity.pdbx_description
1 polymer ?
#
loop_
_entity_poly.entity_id
_entity_poly.type
_entity_poly.pdbx_seq_one_letter_code
_entity_poly.pdbx_strand_id
1 'polypeptide(L)'
;MTETMRYTICPPGHLPLSNRRFSLVDIPDLKILPDLWPNLDSIWIGAGTVPEILHRILNGLAWLVRWRLIPSLTPFASLFHWTMNLVRWGEHRGGMFISIEGSDREGQKQERSWHLLAEGDAGPFIPSMGIEAIVRRILDGKKPASGARAATMDLELDDYERIFQNHTIYTGQCDSIKTNSSSESPPLYQQLLGQAWNHLPQSLQTLHSKKIVKVAGVAQVERGASIVSRCVATLVGFPKSGRNVPVQVVFQRETNGELWTRSFAKKSFSSLQMKGSGHSDRLLMERFGPFTFGLALVTTPGKLHLIVRSWTLFGIRLPAFLAPYGDSYECDHDGRFCFHVEIKHILTGLIVRYHGWLVPNV
;
A
#
# COMPACT_ATOMS: atom_id res chain seq x y z
N MET A 1 21.62 15.43 6.90
CA MET A 1 20.74 14.77 5.91
C MET A 1 21.52 13.87 4.93
N THR A 2 22.50 13.09 5.37
CA THR A 2 23.23 12.14 4.48
C THR A 2 22.63 10.74 4.53
N GLU A 3 22.09 10.35 5.68
CA GLU A 3 21.35 9.10 5.83
C GLU A 3 19.92 9.24 5.32
N THR A 4 19.54 8.29 4.47
CA THR A 4 18.21 8.27 3.86
C THR A 4 17.73 6.84 3.72
N MET A 5 16.44 6.62 3.98
CA MET A 5 15.77 5.34 3.69
C MET A 5 14.63 5.55 2.71
N ARG A 6 14.17 4.46 2.09
CA ARG A 6 12.95 4.46 1.29
C ARG A 6 11.91 3.59 1.97
N TYR A 7 10.68 4.08 2.01
CA TYR A 7 9.59 3.37 2.65
C TYR A 7 8.26 3.65 1.95
N THR A 8 7.37 2.66 1.98
CA THR A 8 6.01 2.77 1.46
C THR A 8 5.04 2.78 2.65
N ILE A 9 4.37 3.91 2.85
CA ILE A 9 3.33 4.01 3.88
C ILE A 9 2.04 3.41 3.32
N CYS A 10 1.54 2.37 3.97
CA CYS A 10 0.35 1.64 3.59
C CYS A 10 -0.39 1.18 4.84
N PRO A 11 -1.40 1.95 5.32
CA PRO A 11 -2.35 1.41 6.27
C PRO A 11 -3.08 0.19 5.65
N PRO A 12 -3.34 -0.87 6.43
CA PRO A 12 -4.08 -2.05 5.99
C PRO A 12 -5.32 -1.73 5.17
N GLY A 13 -5.43 -2.30 3.96
CA GLY A 13 -6.62 -2.14 3.13
C GLY A 13 -6.81 -0.76 2.49
N HIS A 14 -5.85 0.16 2.61
CA HIS A 14 -5.91 1.47 1.96
C HIS A 14 -4.89 1.59 0.82
N LEU A 15 -5.13 2.52 -0.10
CA LEU A 15 -4.24 2.71 -1.24
C LEU A 15 -2.88 3.27 -0.77
N PRO A 16 -1.76 2.54 -0.95
CA PRO A 16 -0.45 2.96 -0.48
C PRO A 16 0.00 4.28 -1.10
N LEU A 17 0.73 5.05 -0.32
CA LEU A 17 1.48 6.18 -0.83
C LEU A 17 2.56 5.71 -1.80
N SER A 18 2.99 6.61 -2.68
CA SER A 18 4.19 6.38 -3.48
C SER A 18 5.39 6.08 -2.57
N ASN A 19 6.23 5.10 -2.97
CA ASN A 19 7.46 4.78 -2.26
C ASN A 19 8.34 6.04 -2.19
N ARG A 20 8.56 6.53 -0.97
CA ARG A 20 9.13 7.86 -0.73
C ARG A 20 10.50 7.76 -0.08
N ARG A 21 11.38 8.68 -0.43
CA ARG A 21 12.66 8.86 0.28
C ARG A 21 12.47 9.71 1.54
N PHE A 22 12.90 9.18 2.67
CA PHE A 22 12.97 9.90 3.94
C PHE A 22 14.42 10.25 4.25
N SER A 23 14.65 11.40 4.88
CA SER A 23 15.96 11.85 5.33
C SER A 23 15.97 11.98 6.85
N LEU A 24 17.07 11.55 7.48
CA LEU A 24 17.25 11.64 8.93
C LEU A 24 17.09 13.09 9.41
N VAL A 25 16.30 13.27 10.46
CA VAL A 25 16.05 14.55 11.14
C VAL A 25 16.37 14.43 12.63
N ASP A 26 16.84 15.53 13.21
CA ASP A 26 17.08 15.64 14.65
C ASP A 26 15.83 16.20 15.33
N ILE A 27 15.26 15.45 16.28
CA ILE A 27 14.07 15.84 17.04
C ILE A 27 14.23 15.48 18.53
N PRO A 28 13.51 16.17 19.44
CA PRO A 28 13.65 15.97 20.88
C PRO A 28 13.44 14.52 21.34
N ASP A 29 12.59 13.77 20.63
CA ASP A 29 12.25 12.38 20.90
C ASP A 29 13.47 11.47 20.92
N LEU A 30 14.53 11.79 20.16
CA LEU A 30 15.79 11.03 20.17
C LEU A 30 16.47 11.01 21.55
N LYS A 31 16.18 12.00 22.41
CA LYS A 31 16.69 12.05 23.79
C LYS A 31 15.72 11.45 24.80
N ILE A 32 14.42 11.47 24.51
CA ILE A 32 13.37 11.04 25.45
C ILE A 32 13.14 9.52 25.37
N LEU A 33 13.16 8.95 24.15
CA LEU A 33 12.85 7.53 23.95
C LEU A 33 13.86 6.57 24.61
N PRO A 34 15.20 6.79 24.58
CA PRO A 34 16.15 5.90 25.25
C PRO A 34 15.93 5.78 26.76
N ASP A 35 15.51 6.87 27.42
CA ASP A 35 15.22 6.88 28.86
C ASP A 35 13.97 6.06 29.20
N LEU A 36 12.98 6.03 28.28
CA LEU A 36 11.75 5.25 28.42
C LEU A 36 11.94 3.76 28.09
N TRP A 37 12.84 3.45 27.14
CA TRP A 37 13.13 2.09 26.70
C TRP A 37 14.65 1.80 26.76
N PRO A 38 15.18 1.38 27.92
CA PRO A 38 16.62 1.18 28.10
C PRO A 38 17.26 0.09 27.23
N ASN A 39 16.44 -0.85 26.71
CA ASN A 39 16.89 -1.95 25.85
C ASN A 39 16.91 -1.57 24.35
N LEU A 40 16.77 -0.28 24.03
CA LEU A 40 16.68 0.21 22.67
C LEU A 40 18.07 0.36 22.05
N ASP A 41 18.39 -0.49 21.08
CA ASP A 41 19.71 -0.50 20.45
C ASP A 41 19.93 0.64 19.44
N SER A 42 18.87 1.02 18.71
CA SER A 42 18.97 2.04 17.66
C SER A 42 17.64 2.75 17.43
N ILE A 43 17.70 4.03 17.06
CA ILE A 43 16.55 4.85 16.70
C ILE A 43 16.85 5.56 15.39
N TRP A 44 15.88 5.55 14.47
CA TRP A 44 15.94 6.32 13.25
C TRP A 44 14.65 7.11 13.07
N ILE A 45 14.76 8.43 12.92
CA ILE A 45 13.62 9.32 12.69
C ILE A 45 13.88 10.15 11.45
N GLY A 46 12.92 10.15 10.52
CA GLY A 46 13.08 10.85 9.27
C GLY A 46 11.81 11.49 8.76
N ALA A 47 12.01 12.52 7.93
CA ALA A 47 10.95 13.23 7.24
C ALA A 47 11.10 13.05 5.71
N GLY A 48 9.97 12.89 5.03
CA GLY A 48 9.90 12.78 3.57
C GLY A 48 9.00 13.87 3.00
N THR A 49 9.59 14.93 2.47
CA THR A 49 8.85 16.07 1.89
C THR A 49 8.49 15.83 0.42
N VAL A 50 7.35 16.37 0.01
CA VAL A 50 6.90 16.44 -1.39
C VAL A 50 7.00 17.90 -1.82
N PRO A 51 7.46 18.20 -3.04
CA PRO A 51 7.91 17.30 -4.11
C PRO A 51 9.33 16.75 -3.90
N GLU A 52 9.57 15.48 -4.26
CA GLU A 52 10.92 14.89 -4.26
C GLU A 52 11.91 15.70 -5.10
N ILE A 53 11.42 16.41 -6.12
CA ILE A 53 12.27 17.24 -6.99
C ILE A 53 12.82 18.45 -6.25
N LEU A 54 12.02 19.08 -5.38
CA LEU A 54 12.51 20.16 -4.51
C LEU A 54 13.56 19.61 -3.55
N HIS A 55 13.36 18.41 -3.01
CA HIS A 55 14.37 17.75 -2.16
C HIS A 55 15.67 17.45 -2.92
N ARG A 56 15.59 17.00 -4.19
CA ARG A 56 16.78 16.79 -5.03
C ARG A 56 17.50 18.10 -5.38
N ILE A 57 16.75 19.15 -5.69
CA ILE A 57 17.30 20.49 -5.95
C ILE A 57 17.96 21.04 -4.68
N LEU A 58 17.31 20.94 -3.53
CA LEU A 58 17.87 21.39 -2.25
C LEU A 58 19.14 20.63 -1.88
N ASN A 59 19.17 19.30 -2.09
CA ASN A 59 20.36 18.48 -1.90
C ASN A 59 21.49 18.88 -2.87
N GLY A 60 21.18 19.18 -4.13
CA GLY A 60 22.16 19.68 -5.10
C GLY A 60 22.73 21.05 -4.69
N LEU A 61 21.87 21.97 -4.27
CA LEU A 61 22.26 23.28 -3.74
C LEU A 61 23.10 23.16 -2.47
N ALA A 62 22.76 22.23 -1.57
CA ALA A 62 23.57 21.93 -0.38
C ALA A 62 24.97 21.40 -0.76
N TRP A 63 25.09 20.61 -1.83
CA TRP A 63 26.38 20.19 -2.37
C TRP A 63 27.19 21.35 -2.97
N LEU A 64 26.54 22.30 -3.65
CA LEU A 64 27.20 23.51 -4.17
C LEU A 64 27.77 24.38 -3.03
N VAL A 65 27.03 24.50 -1.92
CA VAL A 65 27.54 25.16 -0.70
C VAL A 65 28.70 24.37 -0.10
N ARG A 66 28.58 23.04 0.00
CA ARG A 66 29.65 22.16 0.52
C ARG A 66 30.93 22.26 -0.32
N TRP A 67 30.80 22.41 -1.63
CA TRP A 67 31.90 22.65 -2.56
C TRP A 67 32.41 24.10 -2.56
N ARG A 68 31.87 24.98 -1.72
CA ARG A 68 32.20 26.41 -1.63
C ARG A 68 32.01 27.17 -2.94
N LEU A 69 31.18 26.65 -3.85
CA LEU A 69 30.80 27.36 -5.08
C LEU A 69 29.81 28.49 -4.79
N ILE A 70 29.03 28.35 -3.71
CA ILE A 70 28.10 29.38 -3.23
C ILE A 70 28.28 29.50 -1.70
N PRO A 71 28.47 30.71 -1.14
CA PRO A 71 28.73 30.87 0.29
C PRO A 71 27.51 30.60 1.18
N SER A 72 26.29 30.90 0.71
CA SER A 72 25.05 30.57 1.41
C SER A 72 23.84 30.56 0.48
N LEU A 73 22.78 29.84 0.87
CA LEU A 73 21.48 29.84 0.17
C LEU A 73 20.49 30.86 0.74
N THR A 74 20.86 31.56 1.81
CA THR A 74 20.02 32.52 2.53
C THR A 74 19.42 33.63 1.64
N PRO A 75 20.14 34.21 0.66
CA PRO A 75 19.58 35.24 -0.21
C PRO A 75 18.40 34.76 -1.09
N PHE A 76 18.31 33.46 -1.32
CA PHE A 76 17.25 32.86 -2.15
C PHE A 76 16.02 32.44 -1.33
N ALA A 77 15.98 32.71 -0.02
CA ALA A 77 14.89 32.33 0.86
C ALA A 77 13.53 32.87 0.41
N SER A 78 13.45 34.12 -0.03
CA SER A 78 12.21 34.73 -0.54
C SER A 78 11.70 34.03 -1.81
N LEU A 79 12.63 33.68 -2.71
CA LEU A 79 12.31 32.90 -3.90
C LEU A 79 11.79 31.52 -3.50
N PHE A 80 12.47 30.79 -2.59
CA PHE A 80 12.01 29.48 -2.12
C PHE A 80 10.62 29.53 -1.48
N HIS A 81 10.33 30.56 -0.68
CA HIS A 81 9.00 30.76 -0.11
C HIS A 81 7.94 31.02 -1.20
N TRP A 82 8.28 31.78 -2.23
CA TRP A 82 7.40 32.00 -3.38
C TRP A 82 7.18 30.71 -4.19
N THR A 83 8.24 29.95 -4.50
CA THR A 83 8.13 28.68 -5.24
C THR A 83 7.37 27.61 -4.46
N MET A 84 7.56 27.53 -3.13
CA MET A 84 6.77 26.62 -2.28
C MET A 84 5.27 26.91 -2.35
N ASN A 85 4.88 28.17 -2.51
CA ASN A 85 3.48 28.56 -2.63
C ASN A 85 2.90 28.30 -4.03
N LEU A 86 3.73 28.36 -5.10
CA LEU A 86 3.31 28.02 -6.46
C LEU A 86 3.30 26.51 -6.76
N VAL A 87 4.24 25.75 -6.20
CA VAL A 87 4.42 24.33 -6.53
C VAL A 87 3.58 23.47 -5.59
N ARG A 88 2.25 23.48 -5.79
CA ARG A 88 1.32 22.55 -5.13
C ARG A 88 1.12 21.27 -5.94
N TRP A 89 2.21 20.72 -6.49
CA TRP A 89 2.16 19.55 -7.35
C TRP A 89 2.79 18.34 -6.68
N GLY A 90 2.02 17.26 -6.57
CA GLY A 90 2.43 16.06 -5.87
C GLY A 90 1.23 15.33 -5.29
N GLU A 91 1.49 14.19 -4.66
CA GLU A 91 0.46 13.43 -3.97
C GLU A 91 -0.08 14.26 -2.80
N HIS A 92 -1.35 14.69 -2.87
CA HIS A 92 -2.04 15.47 -1.82
C HIS A 92 -2.28 14.69 -0.52
N ARG A 93 -1.69 13.51 -0.39
CA ARG A 93 -1.83 12.60 0.73
C ARG A 93 -0.54 12.56 1.51
N GLY A 94 -0.65 12.82 2.81
CA GLY A 94 0.42 12.72 3.78
C GLY A 94 0.36 11.38 4.49
N GLY A 95 1.43 11.02 5.19
CA GLY A 95 1.41 9.84 6.03
C GLY A 95 2.58 9.80 6.99
N MET A 96 2.43 8.99 8.03
CA MET A 96 3.44 8.67 9.01
C MET A 96 3.49 7.15 9.18
N PHE A 97 4.64 6.62 9.56
CA PHE A 97 4.73 5.25 10.03
C PHE A 97 5.71 5.18 11.20
N ILE A 98 5.50 4.20 12.06
CA ILE A 98 6.41 3.81 13.13
C ILE A 98 6.67 2.32 12.94
N SER A 99 7.92 1.91 12.85
CA SER A 99 8.31 0.49 12.80
C SER A 99 9.20 0.16 13.98
N ILE A 100 8.92 -0.95 14.63
CA ILE A 100 9.67 -1.49 15.76
C ILE A 100 10.14 -2.88 15.35
N GLU A 101 11.45 -3.08 15.38
CA GLU A 101 12.09 -4.38 15.19
C GLU A 101 12.67 -4.86 16.52
N GLY A 102 12.50 -6.14 16.81
CA GLY A 102 13.02 -6.75 18.03
C GLY A 102 12.96 -8.27 17.95
N SER A 103 13.30 -8.93 19.06
CA SER A 103 13.13 -10.37 19.21
C SER A 103 12.05 -10.66 20.24
N ASP A 104 11.25 -11.69 20.01
CA ASP A 104 10.32 -12.19 21.02
C ASP A 104 11.01 -13.01 22.11
N ARG A 105 10.22 -13.54 23.05
CA ARG A 105 10.71 -14.36 24.16
C ARG A 105 11.39 -15.66 23.70
N GLU A 106 11.13 -16.10 22.47
CA GLU A 106 11.72 -17.29 21.86
C GLU A 106 12.96 -16.95 21.01
N GLY A 107 13.36 -15.67 20.98
CA GLY A 107 14.50 -15.18 20.22
C GLY A 107 14.19 -14.99 18.73
N GLN A 108 12.94 -15.12 18.30
CA GLN A 108 12.55 -14.93 16.91
C GLN A 108 12.44 -13.44 16.60
N LYS A 109 13.04 -13.01 15.48
CA LYS A 109 12.98 -11.62 15.03
C LYS A 109 11.56 -11.29 14.56
N GLN A 110 10.99 -10.21 15.11
CA GLN A 110 9.70 -9.66 14.72
C GLN A 110 9.88 -8.21 14.28
N GLU A 111 9.12 -7.82 13.25
CA GLU A 111 8.94 -6.42 12.85
C GLU A 111 7.44 -6.11 12.93
N ARG A 112 7.10 -5.07 13.67
CA ARG A 112 5.74 -4.53 13.74
C ARG A 112 5.75 -3.08 13.33
N SER A 113 4.81 -2.71 12.49
CA SER A 113 4.70 -1.34 12.00
C SER A 113 3.28 -0.83 12.16
N TRP A 114 3.13 0.44 12.55
CA TRP A 114 1.87 1.15 12.55
C TRP A 114 1.95 2.27 11.52
N HIS A 115 0.91 2.41 10.71
CA HIS A 115 0.86 3.36 9.61
C HIS A 115 -0.33 4.28 9.77
N LEU A 116 -0.12 5.54 9.38
CA LEU A 116 -1.15 6.57 9.26
C LEU A 116 -1.08 7.17 7.86
N LEU A 117 -2.24 7.29 7.22
CA LEU A 117 -2.45 7.99 5.96
C LEU A 117 -3.46 9.10 6.21
N ALA A 118 -3.13 10.32 5.81
CA ALA A 118 -4.06 11.45 5.83
C ALA A 118 -4.28 11.93 4.40
N GLU A 119 -5.55 12.00 3.99
CA GLU A 119 -5.97 12.51 2.69
C GLU A 119 -6.63 13.88 2.83
N GLY A 120 -6.62 14.67 1.74
CA GLY A 120 -7.21 16.01 1.72
C GLY A 120 -6.54 16.95 2.73
N ASP A 121 -7.37 17.71 3.45
CA ASP A 121 -6.90 18.76 4.37
C ASP A 121 -6.65 18.25 5.80
N ALA A 122 -6.73 16.93 6.05
CA ALA A 122 -6.57 16.39 7.40
C ALA A 122 -5.11 16.43 7.91
N GLY A 123 -4.13 16.37 7.00
CA GLY A 123 -2.70 16.27 7.35
C GLY A 123 -2.20 17.40 8.27
N PRO A 124 -2.44 18.69 7.96
CA PRO A 124 -2.04 19.82 8.80
C PRO A 124 -2.62 19.81 10.22
N PHE A 125 -3.72 19.11 10.47
CA PHE A 125 -4.37 19.10 11.79
C PHE A 125 -3.79 18.05 12.74
N ILE A 126 -3.03 17.06 12.25
CA ILE A 126 -2.48 15.96 13.08
C ILE A 126 -1.78 16.46 14.36
N PRO A 127 -0.89 17.47 14.32
CA PRO A 127 -0.24 17.95 15.54
C PRO A 127 -1.22 18.52 16.58
N SER A 128 -2.31 19.15 16.14
CA SER A 128 -3.33 19.70 17.03
C SER A 128 -4.22 18.63 17.67
N MET A 129 -4.33 17.45 17.05
CA MET A 129 -5.13 16.33 17.56
C MET A 129 -4.62 15.80 18.90
N GLY A 130 -3.31 15.86 19.15
CA GLY A 130 -2.74 15.49 20.46
C GLY A 130 -3.22 16.42 21.58
N ILE A 131 -3.36 17.71 21.29
CA ILE A 131 -3.91 18.68 22.25
C ILE A 131 -5.39 18.40 22.50
N GLU A 132 -6.17 18.14 21.44
CA GLU A 132 -7.58 17.77 21.56
C GLU A 132 -7.76 16.51 22.43
N ALA A 133 -6.95 15.47 22.20
CA ALA A 133 -7.00 14.23 22.98
C ALA A 133 -6.73 14.49 24.48
N ILE A 134 -5.72 15.30 24.81
CA ILE A 134 -5.43 15.69 26.20
C ILE A 134 -6.60 16.44 26.82
N VAL A 135 -7.17 17.42 26.11
CA VAL A 135 -8.32 18.20 26.61
C VAL A 135 -9.51 17.28 26.88
N ARG A 136 -9.80 16.33 25.99
CA ARG A 136 -10.87 15.34 26.18
C ARG A 136 -10.63 14.46 27.41
N ARG A 137 -9.41 13.94 27.62
CA ARG A 137 -9.08 13.17 28.83
C ARG A 137 -9.28 13.98 30.10
N ILE A 138 -8.92 15.27 30.09
CA ILE A 138 -9.15 16.18 31.23
C ILE A 138 -10.65 16.33 31.52
N LEU A 139 -11.47 16.50 30.48
CA LEU A 139 -12.94 16.58 30.61
C LEU A 139 -13.55 15.27 31.14
N ASP A 140 -12.97 14.12 30.76
CA ASP A 140 -13.34 12.79 31.26
C ASP A 140 -12.77 12.49 32.68
N GLY A 141 -12.16 13.48 33.33
CA GLY A 141 -11.59 13.36 34.68
C GLY A 141 -10.21 12.68 34.75
N LYS A 142 -9.64 12.26 33.61
CA LYS A 142 -8.31 11.64 33.49
C LYS A 142 -7.24 12.71 33.24
N LYS A 143 -6.89 13.46 34.29
CA LYS A 143 -5.87 14.51 34.17
C LYS A 143 -4.45 13.92 34.04
N PRO A 144 -3.61 14.45 33.13
CA PRO A 144 -2.20 14.09 33.10
C PRO A 144 -1.46 14.44 34.40
N ALA A 145 -0.33 13.78 34.65
CA ALA A 145 0.52 14.11 35.80
C ALA A 145 1.01 15.57 35.74
N SER A 146 1.04 16.23 36.90
CA SER A 146 1.45 17.62 37.04
C SER A 146 2.97 17.81 36.88
N GLY A 147 3.39 19.01 36.47
CA GLY A 147 4.80 19.39 36.32
C GLY A 147 5.23 19.56 34.86
N ALA A 148 6.40 20.19 34.65
CA ALA A 148 7.00 20.36 33.32
C ALA A 148 7.68 19.05 32.90
N ARG A 149 7.12 18.37 31.89
CA ARG A 149 7.60 17.06 31.43
C ARG A 149 7.15 16.79 29.99
N ALA A 150 7.73 15.77 29.37
CA ALA A 150 7.24 15.23 28.10
C ALA A 150 5.90 14.50 28.30
N ALA A 151 5.01 14.62 27.31
CA ALA A 151 3.70 13.97 27.27
C ALA A 151 3.73 12.60 26.56
N THR A 152 4.90 11.96 26.48
CA THR A 152 5.14 10.73 25.71
C THR A 152 4.28 9.54 26.13
N MET A 153 3.83 9.50 27.39
CA MET A 153 2.98 8.43 27.95
C MET A 153 1.59 8.94 28.35
N ASP A 154 1.20 10.16 27.94
CA ASP A 154 -0.07 10.76 28.36
C ASP A 154 -1.26 10.35 27.49
N LEU A 155 -0.98 9.80 26.30
CA LEU A 155 -1.98 9.41 25.31
C LEU A 155 -1.68 8.02 24.76
N GLU A 156 -2.75 7.27 24.49
CA GLU A 156 -2.72 6.00 23.79
C GLU A 156 -3.34 6.14 22.39
N LEU A 157 -3.12 5.16 21.50
CA LEU A 157 -3.72 5.18 20.16
C LEU A 157 -5.26 5.29 20.20
N ASP A 158 -5.90 4.64 21.18
CA ASP A 158 -7.35 4.66 21.39
C ASP A 158 -7.88 6.09 21.68
N ASP A 159 -7.05 6.97 22.28
CA ASP A 159 -7.44 8.36 22.54
C ASP A 159 -7.61 9.16 21.23
N TYR A 160 -6.92 8.74 20.16
CA TYR A 160 -7.00 9.37 18.84
C TYR A 160 -8.10 8.80 17.95
N GLU A 161 -8.61 7.60 18.22
CA GLU A 161 -9.50 6.88 17.31
C GLU A 161 -10.77 7.68 16.99
N ARG A 162 -11.38 8.31 18.00
CA ARG A 162 -12.54 9.21 17.83
C ARG A 162 -12.21 10.46 17.01
N ILE A 163 -10.99 10.98 17.15
CA ILE A 163 -10.56 12.19 16.46
C ILE A 163 -10.31 11.87 14.98
N PHE A 164 -9.67 10.73 14.70
CA PHE A 164 -9.41 10.27 13.35
C PHE A 164 -10.69 9.94 12.58
N GLN A 165 -11.70 9.37 13.22
CA GLN A 165 -13.00 9.05 12.58
C GLN A 165 -13.69 10.26 11.93
N ASN A 166 -13.47 11.47 12.45
CA ASN A 166 -14.07 12.70 11.91
C ASN A 166 -13.24 13.32 10.76
N HIS A 167 -12.13 12.70 10.39
CA HIS A 167 -11.21 13.19 9.37
C HIS A 167 -10.95 12.09 8.34
N THR A 168 -10.45 12.48 7.17
CA THR A 168 -9.95 11.54 6.15
C THR A 168 -8.58 10.98 6.55
N ILE A 169 -8.52 10.36 7.72
CA ILE A 169 -7.33 9.73 8.31
C ILE A 169 -7.58 8.24 8.46
N TYR A 170 -6.65 7.44 7.97
CA TYR A 170 -6.70 5.99 7.99
C TYR A 170 -5.46 5.45 8.69
N THR A 171 -5.66 4.53 9.63
CA THR A 171 -4.58 3.97 10.44
C THR A 171 -4.68 2.46 10.52
N GLY A 172 -3.57 1.79 10.80
CA GLY A 172 -3.63 0.37 11.17
C GLY A 172 -2.25 -0.25 11.33
N GLN A 173 -2.24 -1.44 11.94
CA GLN A 173 -1.02 -2.20 12.16
C GLN A 173 -0.75 -3.14 10.98
N CYS A 174 0.51 -3.15 10.61
CA CYS A 174 1.10 -3.96 9.56
C CYS A 174 2.11 -4.90 10.23
N ASP A 175 1.68 -6.12 10.52
CA ASP A 175 2.56 -7.15 11.04
C ASP A 175 3.33 -7.79 9.89
N SER A 176 4.66 -7.67 9.92
CA SER A 176 5.53 -8.43 9.03
C SER A 176 6.26 -9.45 9.88
N ILE A 177 5.67 -10.63 10.05
CA ILE A 177 6.38 -11.75 10.65
C ILE A 177 7.48 -12.16 9.65
N LYS A 178 8.72 -11.75 9.92
CA LYS A 178 9.92 -12.30 9.27
C LYS A 178 10.17 -13.66 9.93
N THR A 179 9.33 -14.65 9.63
CA THR A 179 9.47 -16.00 10.21
C THR A 179 10.69 -16.67 9.63
N ASN A 180 11.82 -16.54 10.33
CA ASN A 180 12.91 -17.48 10.18
C ASN A 180 12.51 -18.73 10.96
N SER A 181 12.21 -19.82 10.26
CA SER A 181 11.97 -21.18 10.78
C SER A 181 10.51 -21.61 11.11
N SER A 182 10.14 -22.72 10.46
CA SER A 182 9.21 -23.78 10.89
C SER A 182 7.68 -23.56 10.91
N SER A 183 7.16 -22.35 10.92
CA SER A 183 5.69 -22.12 10.78
C SER A 183 5.36 -21.66 9.36
N GLU A 184 4.31 -22.26 8.76
CA GLU A 184 3.86 -21.89 7.41
C GLU A 184 3.55 -20.40 7.38
N SER A 185 4.20 -19.66 6.47
CA SER A 185 3.92 -18.23 6.30
C SER A 185 2.44 -18.01 6.02
N PRO A 186 1.82 -16.92 6.49
CA PRO A 186 0.42 -16.64 6.18
C PRO A 186 0.20 -16.54 4.65
N PRO A 187 -1.02 -16.76 4.14
CA PRO A 187 -1.36 -16.58 2.73
C PRO A 187 -0.99 -15.20 2.17
N LEU A 188 -0.78 -15.11 0.86
CA LEU A 188 -0.23 -13.91 0.21
C LEU A 188 -1.10 -12.68 0.45
N TYR A 189 -2.42 -12.83 0.30
CA TYR A 189 -3.37 -11.74 0.53
C TYR A 189 -3.41 -11.33 2.01
N GLN A 190 -3.31 -12.28 2.93
CA GLN A 190 -3.24 -11.98 4.37
C GLN A 190 -1.95 -11.20 4.72
N GLN A 191 -0.81 -11.56 4.11
CA GLN A 191 0.45 -10.83 4.27
C GLN A 191 0.38 -9.37 3.77
N LEU A 192 -0.36 -9.12 2.69
CA LEU A 192 -0.47 -7.79 2.09
C LEU A 192 -1.53 -6.92 2.75
N LEU A 193 -2.66 -7.52 3.14
CA LEU A 193 -3.78 -6.81 3.75
C LEU A 193 -3.62 -6.58 5.26
N GLY A 194 -2.80 -7.37 5.96
CA GLY A 194 -2.62 -7.23 7.40
C GLY A 194 -3.96 -7.33 8.13
N GLN A 195 -4.24 -6.37 9.03
CA GLN A 195 -5.51 -6.33 9.77
C GLN A 195 -6.76 -6.22 8.88
N ALA A 196 -6.66 -5.64 7.67
CA ALA A 196 -7.79 -5.51 6.76
C ALA A 196 -8.28 -6.86 6.20
N TRP A 197 -7.46 -7.92 6.30
CA TRP A 197 -7.85 -9.28 5.96
C TRP A 197 -9.10 -9.73 6.73
N ASN A 198 -9.17 -9.40 8.03
CA ASN A 198 -10.26 -9.83 8.91
C ASN A 198 -11.61 -9.17 8.55
N HIS A 199 -11.59 -8.07 7.81
CA HIS A 199 -12.77 -7.36 7.34
C HIS A 199 -13.26 -7.83 5.96
N LEU A 200 -12.52 -8.73 5.30
CA LEU A 200 -12.96 -9.31 4.03
C LEU A 200 -14.16 -10.25 4.25
N PRO A 201 -15.06 -10.38 3.25
CA PRO A 201 -16.09 -11.42 3.27
C PRO A 201 -15.50 -12.83 3.43
N GLN A 202 -16.24 -13.71 4.10
CA GLN A 202 -15.78 -15.06 4.43
C GLN A 202 -15.41 -15.90 3.19
N SER A 203 -16.11 -15.73 2.07
CA SER A 203 -15.79 -16.44 0.82
C SER A 203 -14.42 -16.06 0.27
N LEU A 204 -14.05 -14.77 0.33
CA LEU A 204 -12.74 -14.26 -0.08
C LEU A 204 -11.65 -14.81 0.85
N GLN A 205 -11.85 -14.74 2.17
CA GLN A 205 -10.90 -15.30 3.14
C GLN A 205 -10.70 -16.82 2.93
N THR A 206 -11.77 -17.56 2.66
CA THR A 206 -11.72 -19.01 2.44
C THR A 206 -11.02 -19.37 1.14
N LEU A 207 -11.26 -18.60 0.08
CA LEU A 207 -10.64 -18.82 -1.23
C LEU A 207 -9.14 -18.53 -1.18
N HIS A 208 -8.74 -17.40 -0.57
CA HIS A 208 -7.34 -16.95 -0.52
C HIS A 208 -6.51 -17.58 0.62
N SER A 209 -7.10 -18.42 1.48
CA SER A 209 -6.36 -19.08 2.59
C SER A 209 -5.83 -20.47 2.25
N LYS A 210 -6.46 -21.16 1.29
CA LYS A 210 -6.17 -22.56 0.97
C LYS A 210 -4.97 -22.68 0.03
N LYS A 211 -4.17 -23.75 0.21
CA LYS A 211 -2.98 -24.02 -0.63
C LYS A 211 -3.32 -24.31 -2.09
N ILE A 212 -4.37 -25.10 -2.31
CA ILE A 212 -4.89 -25.38 -3.66
C ILE A 212 -6.40 -25.27 -3.61
N VAL A 213 -6.97 -24.45 -4.48
CA VAL A 213 -8.43 -24.33 -4.65
C VAL A 213 -8.77 -24.43 -6.11
N LYS A 214 -9.69 -25.34 -6.43
CA LYS A 214 -10.34 -25.38 -7.73
C LYS A 214 -11.74 -24.83 -7.54
N VAL A 215 -12.03 -23.73 -8.22
CA VAL A 215 -13.36 -23.14 -8.25
C VAL A 215 -13.86 -23.12 -9.69
N ALA A 216 -15.16 -23.27 -9.86
CA ALA A 216 -15.80 -23.16 -11.17
C ALA A 216 -17.01 -22.25 -11.08
N GLY A 217 -17.40 -21.73 -12.23
CA GLY A 217 -18.59 -20.90 -12.34
C GLY A 217 -18.76 -20.35 -13.73
N VAL A 218 -19.33 -19.16 -13.80
CA VAL A 218 -19.78 -18.56 -15.06
C VAL A 218 -19.32 -17.12 -15.13
N ALA A 219 -18.80 -16.71 -16.30
CA ALA A 219 -18.37 -15.36 -16.57
C ALA A 219 -19.06 -14.79 -17.82
N GLN A 220 -19.31 -13.49 -17.81
CA GLN A 220 -19.60 -12.70 -19.00
C GLN A 220 -18.32 -11.99 -19.43
N VAL A 221 -17.97 -12.11 -20.71
CA VAL A 221 -16.75 -11.52 -21.28
C VAL A 221 -17.11 -10.56 -22.40
N GLU A 222 -16.60 -9.34 -22.29
CA GLU A 222 -16.69 -8.28 -23.27
C GLU A 222 -15.27 -7.90 -23.71
N ARG A 223 -15.03 -7.78 -25.02
CA ARG A 223 -13.74 -7.34 -25.56
C ARG A 223 -13.89 -5.98 -26.20
N GLY A 224 -12.80 -5.22 -26.19
CA GLY A 224 -12.68 -4.00 -26.98
C GLY A 224 -12.93 -4.23 -28.46
N ALA A 225 -13.56 -3.26 -29.11
CA ALA A 225 -13.83 -3.30 -30.54
C ALA A 225 -12.59 -3.03 -31.41
N SER A 226 -11.55 -2.39 -30.86
CA SER A 226 -10.37 -1.94 -31.61
C SER A 226 -9.47 -3.11 -32.06
N ILE A 227 -8.74 -2.91 -33.17
CA ILE A 227 -7.81 -3.95 -33.67
C ILE A 227 -6.70 -4.20 -32.65
N VAL A 228 -6.18 -3.14 -32.03
CA VAL A 228 -5.14 -3.24 -31.01
C VAL A 228 -5.64 -3.96 -29.76
N SER A 229 -6.88 -3.72 -29.30
CA SER A 229 -7.45 -4.49 -28.18
C SER A 229 -7.58 -5.98 -28.51
N ARG A 230 -7.93 -6.32 -29.76
CA ARG A 230 -7.98 -7.72 -30.22
C ARG A 230 -6.59 -8.35 -30.30
N CYS A 231 -5.58 -7.63 -30.74
CA CYS A 231 -4.19 -8.09 -30.77
C CYS A 231 -3.67 -8.34 -29.35
N VAL A 232 -3.81 -7.37 -28.44
CA VAL A 232 -3.41 -7.52 -27.03
C VAL A 232 -4.19 -8.68 -26.38
N ALA A 233 -5.50 -8.77 -26.59
CA ALA A 233 -6.29 -9.87 -26.06
C ALA A 233 -5.92 -11.25 -26.63
N THR A 234 -5.32 -11.29 -27.83
CA THR A 234 -4.84 -12.55 -28.42
C THR A 234 -3.46 -12.91 -27.90
N LEU A 235 -2.54 -11.94 -27.82
CA LEU A 235 -1.21 -12.09 -27.23
C LEU A 235 -1.30 -12.55 -25.76
N VAL A 236 -2.23 -11.94 -25.01
CA VAL A 236 -2.49 -12.25 -23.60
C VAL A 236 -3.35 -13.50 -23.44
N GLY A 237 -3.91 -14.05 -24.52
CA GLY A 237 -4.72 -15.27 -24.44
C GLY A 237 -6.06 -15.10 -23.74
N PHE A 238 -6.58 -13.87 -23.62
CA PHE A 238 -7.89 -13.62 -23.03
C PHE A 238 -9.00 -14.42 -23.75
N PRO A 239 -10.13 -14.75 -23.09
CA PRO A 239 -11.26 -15.44 -23.70
C PRO A 239 -11.96 -14.63 -24.78
N LYS A 240 -12.65 -15.29 -25.72
CA LYS A 240 -13.52 -14.62 -26.70
C LYS A 240 -14.72 -14.00 -25.97
N SER A 241 -15.30 -12.93 -26.54
CA SER A 241 -16.52 -12.35 -26.00
C SER A 241 -17.66 -13.37 -26.01
N GLY A 242 -18.45 -13.38 -24.95
CA GLY A 242 -19.53 -14.34 -24.76
C GLY A 242 -20.28 -14.09 -23.47
N ARG A 243 -21.55 -14.48 -23.46
CA ARG A 243 -22.37 -14.56 -22.24
C ARG A 243 -22.33 -16.00 -21.74
N ASN A 244 -22.36 -16.17 -20.43
CA ASN A 244 -22.37 -17.48 -19.77
C ASN A 244 -21.18 -18.39 -20.14
N VAL A 245 -19.97 -17.84 -20.19
CA VAL A 245 -18.75 -18.59 -20.47
C VAL A 245 -18.37 -19.42 -19.23
N PRO A 246 -18.28 -20.76 -19.32
CA PRO A 246 -17.78 -21.57 -18.22
C PRO A 246 -16.35 -21.16 -17.88
N VAL A 247 -16.12 -20.86 -16.60
CA VAL A 247 -14.81 -20.48 -16.06
C VAL A 247 -14.42 -21.46 -14.97
N GLN A 248 -13.16 -21.89 -15.01
CA GLN A 248 -12.53 -22.64 -13.94
C GLN A 248 -11.26 -21.89 -13.55
N VAL A 249 -11.07 -21.68 -12.25
CA VAL A 249 -9.85 -21.08 -11.71
C VAL A 249 -9.20 -22.04 -10.74
N VAL A 250 -7.91 -22.26 -10.92
CA VAL A 250 -7.07 -23.03 -10.02
C VAL A 250 -6.09 -22.07 -9.38
N PHE A 251 -6.22 -21.92 -8.06
CA PHE A 251 -5.28 -21.21 -7.21
C PHE A 251 -4.31 -22.24 -6.67
N GLN A 252 -3.02 -22.06 -6.92
CA GLN A 252 -1.97 -22.93 -6.41
C GLN A 252 -0.91 -22.09 -5.72
N ARG A 253 -0.76 -22.29 -4.42
CA ARG A 253 0.27 -21.64 -3.63
C ARG A 253 1.62 -22.29 -3.89
N GLU A 254 2.60 -21.47 -4.26
CA GLU A 254 4.00 -21.83 -4.43
C GLU A 254 4.85 -21.22 -3.29
N THR A 255 6.13 -21.58 -3.22
CA THR A 255 7.05 -21.13 -2.16
C THR A 255 7.13 -19.60 -2.05
N ASN A 256 7.09 -18.88 -3.18
CA ASN A 256 7.29 -17.43 -3.24
C ASN A 256 6.07 -16.66 -3.80
N GLY A 257 4.91 -17.29 -3.91
CA GLY A 257 3.74 -16.66 -4.53
C GLY A 257 2.57 -17.61 -4.75
N GLU A 258 1.67 -17.21 -5.63
CA GLU A 258 0.48 -17.96 -6.00
C GLU A 258 0.38 -18.02 -7.53
N LEU A 259 0.37 -19.23 -8.09
CA LEU A 259 0.10 -19.48 -9.49
C LEU A 259 -1.41 -19.57 -9.70
N TRP A 260 -1.93 -18.68 -10.53
CA TRP A 260 -3.34 -18.61 -10.88
C TRP A 260 -3.52 -19.12 -12.30
N THR A 261 -4.22 -20.23 -12.47
CA THR A 261 -4.56 -20.77 -13.78
C THR A 261 -6.05 -20.56 -14.03
N ARG A 262 -6.39 -19.77 -15.06
CA ARG A 262 -7.77 -19.43 -15.42
C ARG A 262 -8.10 -20.07 -16.77
N SER A 263 -9.10 -20.94 -16.78
CA SER A 263 -9.60 -21.64 -17.96
C SER A 263 -11.00 -21.14 -18.31
N PHE A 264 -11.13 -20.50 -19.46
CA PHE A 264 -12.38 -20.00 -20.00
C PHE A 264 -12.73 -20.79 -21.28
N ALA A 265 -13.74 -21.65 -21.19
CA ALA A 265 -14.07 -22.60 -22.25
C ALA A 265 -12.83 -23.36 -22.75
N LYS A 266 -12.38 -23.13 -24.00
CA LYS A 266 -11.22 -23.82 -24.62
C LYS A 266 -9.89 -23.10 -24.45
N LYS A 267 -9.85 -21.94 -23.78
CA LYS A 267 -8.62 -21.16 -23.59
C LYS A 267 -8.23 -21.12 -22.13
N SER A 268 -6.95 -21.33 -21.86
CA SER A 268 -6.37 -21.20 -20.53
C SER A 268 -5.24 -20.18 -20.56
N PHE A 269 -5.11 -19.42 -19.49
CA PHE A 269 -3.97 -18.55 -19.26
C PHE A 269 -3.60 -18.58 -17.78
N SER A 270 -2.34 -18.30 -17.47
CA SER A 270 -1.85 -18.28 -16.09
C SER A 270 -1.16 -16.97 -15.76
N SER A 271 -1.24 -16.59 -14.49
CA SER A 271 -0.44 -15.51 -13.92
C SER A 271 0.22 -15.97 -12.62
N LEU A 272 1.35 -15.37 -12.30
CA LEU A 272 2.05 -15.60 -11.03
C LEU A 272 1.91 -14.34 -10.18
N GLN A 273 1.29 -14.47 -9.01
CA GLN A 273 1.15 -13.41 -8.04
C GLN A 273 2.19 -13.56 -6.94
N MET A 274 2.87 -12.48 -6.59
CA MET A 274 3.93 -12.47 -5.57
C MET A 274 3.85 -11.20 -4.73
N LYS A 275 4.44 -11.22 -3.53
CA LYS A 275 4.64 -10.00 -2.74
C LYS A 275 5.71 -9.13 -3.39
N GLY A 276 5.42 -7.85 -3.60
CA GLY A 276 6.38 -6.89 -4.12
C GLY A 276 7.46 -6.53 -3.09
N SER A 277 8.60 -6.06 -3.59
CA SER A 277 9.74 -5.64 -2.76
C SER A 277 10.32 -4.31 -3.26
N GLY A 278 11.10 -3.65 -2.40
CA GLY A 278 11.75 -2.37 -2.70
C GLY A 278 10.74 -1.29 -3.10
N HIS A 279 10.83 -0.79 -4.33
CA HIS A 279 9.92 0.24 -4.85
C HIS A 279 8.47 -0.22 -5.03
N SER A 280 8.24 -1.52 -5.07
CA SER A 280 6.90 -2.12 -5.15
C SER A 280 6.53 -2.83 -3.85
N ASP A 281 7.21 -2.52 -2.75
CA ASP A 281 6.79 -2.98 -1.42
C ASP A 281 5.34 -2.57 -1.16
N ARG A 282 4.61 -3.44 -0.46
CA ARG A 282 3.15 -3.34 -0.22
C ARG A 282 2.25 -3.48 -1.46
N LEU A 283 2.79 -3.90 -2.60
CA LEU A 283 2.01 -4.24 -3.80
C LEU A 283 1.97 -5.76 -4.02
N LEU A 284 0.84 -6.24 -4.54
CA LEU A 284 0.70 -7.55 -5.15
C LEU A 284 1.26 -7.48 -6.58
N MET A 285 2.34 -8.20 -6.86
CA MET A 285 2.95 -8.25 -8.18
C MET A 285 2.34 -9.40 -8.97
N GLU A 286 1.51 -9.09 -9.97
CA GLU A 286 0.95 -10.08 -10.88
C GLU A 286 1.74 -10.09 -12.20
N ARG A 287 2.45 -11.19 -12.45
CA ARG A 287 3.19 -11.42 -13.69
C ARG A 287 2.34 -12.21 -14.68
N PHE A 288 2.16 -11.63 -15.86
CA PHE A 288 1.49 -12.23 -16.99
C PHE A 288 2.41 -12.16 -18.23
N GLY A 289 3.02 -13.29 -18.61
CA GLY A 289 3.98 -13.33 -19.72
C GLY A 289 5.10 -12.29 -19.54
N PRO A 290 5.29 -11.35 -20.50
CA PRO A 290 6.32 -10.32 -20.40
C PRO A 290 5.90 -9.13 -19.52
N PHE A 291 4.64 -9.05 -19.10
CA PHE A 291 4.10 -7.97 -18.29
C PHE A 291 4.12 -8.32 -16.82
N THR A 292 4.46 -7.36 -15.96
CA THR A 292 4.19 -7.46 -14.51
C THR A 292 3.47 -6.23 -14.05
N PHE A 293 2.37 -6.41 -13.33
CA PHE A 293 1.58 -5.32 -12.76
C PHE A 293 1.72 -5.33 -11.25
N GLY A 294 2.03 -4.18 -10.64
CA GLY A 294 1.97 -3.99 -9.20
C GLY A 294 0.59 -3.44 -8.83
N LEU A 295 -0.18 -4.25 -8.10
CA LEU A 295 -1.55 -3.97 -7.70
C LEU A 295 -1.60 -3.64 -6.21
N ALA A 296 -2.22 -2.53 -5.85
CA ALA A 296 -2.58 -2.23 -4.48
C ALA A 296 -3.91 -2.90 -4.13
N LEU A 297 -3.93 -3.59 -2.99
CA LEU A 297 -5.12 -4.21 -2.44
C LEU A 297 -5.84 -3.20 -1.54
N VAL A 298 -7.01 -2.75 -1.96
CA VAL A 298 -7.81 -1.74 -1.25
C VAL A 298 -9.16 -2.29 -0.87
N THR A 299 -9.50 -2.25 0.42
CA THR A 299 -10.77 -2.75 0.94
C THR A 299 -11.79 -1.63 1.02
N THR A 300 -12.98 -1.88 0.49
CA THR A 300 -14.19 -1.11 0.73
C THR A 300 -15.25 -2.05 1.31
N PRO A 301 -16.36 -1.55 1.90
CA PRO A 301 -17.38 -2.42 2.47
C PRO A 301 -17.85 -3.50 1.47
N GLY A 302 -17.55 -4.76 1.77
CA GLY A 302 -17.91 -5.93 0.97
C GLY A 302 -17.10 -6.15 -0.32
N LYS A 303 -16.09 -5.32 -0.62
CA LYS A 303 -15.27 -5.46 -1.84
C LYS A 303 -13.77 -5.31 -1.58
N LEU A 304 -12.98 -6.08 -2.32
CA LEU A 304 -11.54 -5.95 -2.42
C LEU A 304 -11.19 -5.43 -3.81
N HIS A 305 -10.73 -4.18 -3.91
CA HIS A 305 -10.28 -3.57 -5.15
C HIS A 305 -8.79 -3.87 -5.40
N LEU A 306 -8.47 -4.13 -6.67
CA LEU A 306 -7.10 -4.34 -7.15
C LEU A 306 -6.72 -3.18 -8.06
N ILE A 307 -5.99 -2.20 -7.49
CA ILE A 307 -5.68 -0.94 -8.18
C ILE A 307 -4.26 -0.99 -8.74
N VAL A 308 -4.10 -0.82 -10.06
CA VAL A 308 -2.77 -0.78 -10.71
C VAL A 308 -1.99 0.45 -10.23
N ARG A 309 -0.77 0.23 -9.73
CA ARG A 309 0.14 1.28 -9.23
C ARG A 309 1.48 1.31 -9.96
N SER A 310 1.91 0.18 -10.51
CA SER A 310 3.11 0.10 -11.32
C SER A 310 2.95 -0.99 -12.37
N TRP A 311 3.77 -0.91 -13.40
CA TRP A 311 3.84 -1.96 -14.39
C TRP A 311 5.22 -2.01 -15.02
N THR A 312 5.60 -3.20 -15.47
CA THR A 312 6.85 -3.47 -16.17
C THR A 312 6.60 -4.30 -17.41
N LEU A 313 7.47 -4.12 -18.40
CA LEU A 313 7.53 -4.94 -19.62
C LEU A 313 8.95 -5.49 -19.74
N PHE A 314 9.11 -6.82 -19.79
CA PHE A 314 10.41 -7.50 -19.73
C PHE A 314 11.28 -7.05 -18.54
N GLY A 315 10.65 -6.74 -17.40
CA GLY A 315 11.33 -6.26 -16.20
C GLY A 315 11.66 -4.76 -16.19
N ILE A 316 11.47 -4.05 -17.30
CA ILE A 316 11.69 -2.61 -17.38
C ILE A 316 10.45 -1.87 -16.89
N ARG A 317 10.60 -1.01 -15.88
CA ARG A 317 9.50 -0.20 -15.33
C ARG A 317 9.07 0.87 -16.34
N LEU A 318 7.78 0.87 -16.65
CA LEU A 318 7.19 1.81 -17.60
C LEU A 318 6.48 2.97 -16.89
N PRO A 319 6.29 4.13 -17.56
CA PRO A 319 5.56 5.26 -17.00
C PRO A 319 4.13 4.88 -16.61
N ALA A 320 3.68 5.33 -15.43
CA ALA A 320 2.36 4.97 -14.89
C ALA A 320 1.19 5.44 -15.76
N PHE A 321 1.32 6.57 -16.46
CA PHE A 321 0.25 7.11 -17.33
C PHE A 321 -0.02 6.25 -18.58
N LEU A 322 0.91 5.36 -18.93
CA LEU A 322 0.74 4.38 -20.02
C LEU A 322 0.21 3.04 -19.50
N ALA A 323 0.08 2.86 -18.19
CA ALA A 323 -0.42 1.62 -17.62
C ALA A 323 -1.88 1.40 -18.06
N PRO A 324 -2.29 0.15 -18.30
CA PRO A 324 -3.70 -0.20 -18.32
C PRO A 324 -4.37 0.22 -17.00
N TYR A 325 -5.59 0.72 -17.10
CA TYR A 325 -6.41 1.15 -15.97
C TYR A 325 -7.81 0.55 -16.09
N GLY A 326 -8.58 0.56 -15.01
CA GLY A 326 -9.97 0.10 -15.02
C GLY A 326 -10.40 -0.35 -13.64
N ASP A 327 -11.70 -0.56 -13.48
CA ASP A 327 -12.24 -1.03 -12.22
C ASP A 327 -12.07 -2.54 -12.09
N SER A 328 -11.34 -2.98 -11.07
CA SER A 328 -11.14 -4.40 -10.78
C SER A 328 -11.38 -4.64 -9.30
N TYR A 329 -12.31 -5.53 -8.98
CA TYR A 329 -12.65 -5.88 -7.62
C TYR A 329 -13.17 -7.31 -7.47
N GLU A 330 -13.00 -7.84 -6.27
CA GLU A 330 -13.55 -9.09 -5.79
C GLU A 330 -14.58 -8.79 -4.70
N CYS A 331 -15.66 -9.56 -4.61
CA CYS A 331 -16.71 -9.36 -3.63
C CYS A 331 -17.42 -10.66 -3.32
N ASP A 332 -18.23 -10.67 -2.27
CA ASP A 332 -19.16 -11.75 -1.98
C ASP A 332 -20.58 -11.33 -2.39
N HIS A 333 -21.28 -12.24 -3.07
CA HIS A 333 -22.71 -12.12 -3.29
C HIS A 333 -23.36 -13.47 -3.02
N ASP A 334 -24.24 -13.52 -2.03
CA ASP A 334 -24.93 -14.74 -1.59
C ASP A 334 -23.97 -15.92 -1.28
N GLY A 335 -22.82 -15.63 -0.65
CA GLY A 335 -21.82 -16.64 -0.31
C GLY A 335 -20.98 -17.13 -1.50
N ARG A 336 -21.17 -16.52 -2.69
CA ARG A 336 -20.39 -16.82 -3.88
C ARG A 336 -19.29 -15.78 -4.05
N PHE A 337 -18.12 -16.25 -4.46
CA PHE A 337 -17.03 -15.37 -4.83
C PHE A 337 -17.36 -14.72 -6.18
N CYS A 338 -17.54 -13.41 -6.20
CA CYS A 338 -17.80 -12.61 -7.38
C CYS A 338 -16.57 -11.81 -7.75
N PHE A 339 -16.26 -11.75 -9.04
CA PHE A 339 -15.15 -10.97 -9.56
C PHE A 339 -15.63 -10.05 -10.68
N HIS A 340 -15.04 -8.86 -10.74
CA HIS A 340 -15.17 -7.92 -11.82
C HIS A 340 -13.77 -7.46 -12.20
N VAL A 341 -13.40 -7.62 -13.46
CA VAL A 341 -12.11 -7.15 -13.97
C VAL A 341 -12.38 -6.34 -15.23
N GLU A 342 -12.01 -5.08 -15.18
CA GLU A 342 -12.04 -4.18 -16.31
C GLU A 342 -10.63 -3.68 -16.62
N ILE A 343 -10.20 -3.88 -17.86
CA ILE A 343 -8.91 -3.43 -18.36
C ILE A 343 -9.17 -2.52 -19.56
N LYS A 344 -8.80 -1.25 -19.41
CA LYS A 344 -8.81 -0.19 -20.41
C LYS A 344 -7.39 0.33 -20.60
N HIS A 345 -7.15 0.99 -21.72
CA HIS A 345 -5.89 1.69 -21.98
C HIS A 345 -6.17 2.98 -22.74
N ILE A 346 -5.36 4.01 -22.49
CA ILE A 346 -5.62 5.38 -22.97
C ILE A 346 -5.74 5.46 -24.50
N LEU A 347 -4.97 4.66 -25.22
CA LEU A 347 -4.96 4.66 -26.70
C LEU A 347 -6.03 3.76 -27.33
N THR A 348 -6.50 2.73 -26.63
CA THR A 348 -7.31 1.66 -27.23
C THR A 348 -8.72 1.56 -26.66
N GLY A 349 -9.00 2.33 -25.60
CA GLY A 349 -10.23 2.22 -24.83
C GLY A 349 -10.29 0.90 -24.08
N LEU A 350 -11.47 0.30 -24.03
CA LEU A 350 -11.66 -1.02 -23.42
C LEU A 350 -10.79 -2.07 -24.12
N ILE A 351 -10.00 -2.83 -23.36
CA ILE A 351 -9.28 -4.01 -23.85
C ILE A 351 -10.15 -5.24 -23.59
N VAL A 352 -10.49 -5.47 -22.33
CA VAL A 352 -11.35 -6.57 -21.89
C VAL A 352 -12.10 -6.17 -20.63
N ARG A 353 -13.34 -6.60 -20.52
CA ARG A 353 -14.11 -6.60 -19.28
C ARG A 353 -14.65 -8.00 -19.09
N TYR A 354 -14.46 -8.56 -17.91
CA TYR A 354 -15.15 -9.79 -17.55
C TYR A 354 -15.61 -9.73 -16.10
N HIS A 355 -16.78 -10.27 -15.86
CA HIS A 355 -17.34 -10.39 -14.53
C HIS A 355 -18.07 -11.71 -14.41
N GLY A 356 -18.15 -12.24 -13.20
CA GLY A 356 -18.75 -13.53 -12.96
C GLY A 356 -18.73 -13.92 -11.50
N TRP A 357 -19.11 -15.16 -11.25
CA TRP A 357 -19.08 -15.77 -9.94
C TRP A 357 -18.43 -17.14 -10.00
N LEU A 358 -17.83 -17.56 -8.89
CA LEU A 358 -17.15 -18.83 -8.70
C LEU A 358 -17.65 -19.48 -7.41
N VAL A 359 -17.79 -20.79 -7.45
CA VAL A 359 -18.05 -21.63 -6.28
C VAL A 359 -16.94 -22.68 -6.17
N PRO A 360 -16.52 -23.06 -4.95
CA PRO A 360 -15.61 -24.18 -4.76
C PRO A 360 -16.18 -25.44 -5.41
N ASN A 361 -15.36 -26.14 -6.20
CA ASN A 361 -15.69 -27.50 -6.58
C ASN A 361 -15.56 -28.36 -5.32
N VAL A 362 -16.67 -28.96 -4.88
CA VAL A 362 -16.69 -29.96 -3.80
C VAL A 362 -15.88 -31.18 -4.22
#